data_AF-A0A7Y7LA05-F1
#
_entry.id   AF-A0A7Y7LA05-F1
#
_cell.length_a   1.000
_cell.length_b   1.000
_cell.length_c   1.000
_cell.angle_alpha   90.00
_cell.angle_beta   90.00
_cell.angle_gamma   90.00
#
_symmetry.space_group_name_H-M   'P 1'
#
loop_
_entity.id
_entity.type
_entity.pdbx_description
1 polymer ?
#
loop_
_entity_poly.entity_id
_entity_poly.type
_entity_poly.pdbx_seq_one_letter_code
_entity_poly.pdbx_strand_id
1 'polypeptide(L)'
;MRKILIVNGHLVIGGAEKLVYELAVFAQKNNIAPTVLIIDNYIREYYDPIFKQKKIKVVRTRLSTIRNFRAPLKMLRSMYWSLRLKYFANSVYDSIHVIGLHNIYRAKDFINHSNRFYWHVTNAAQGAYNYPESYFDNPNDTLVCINQYQENELDSHYGNDVFKCKRVLFPLFLND
;
A
#
# COMPACT_ATOMS: atom_id res chain seq x y z
N MET A 1 3.22 -5.78 -20.77
CA MET A 1 2.03 -5.48 -19.94
C MET A 1 2.50 -4.87 -18.64
N ARG A 2 2.06 -3.63 -18.35
CA ARG A 2 2.42 -2.88 -17.14
C ARG A 2 1.88 -3.57 -15.90
N LYS A 3 2.62 -3.55 -14.79
CA LYS A 3 2.23 -4.24 -13.54
C LYS A 3 2.36 -3.30 -12.36
N ILE A 4 1.40 -3.35 -11.44
CA ILE A 4 1.47 -2.59 -10.19
C ILE A 4 1.20 -3.51 -9.00
N LEU A 5 1.77 -3.14 -7.86
CA LEU A 5 1.47 -3.78 -6.58
C LEU A 5 0.69 -2.80 -5.71
N ILE A 6 -0.44 -3.23 -5.16
CA ILE A 6 -1.22 -2.47 -4.19
C ILE A 6 -1.12 -3.20 -2.86
N VAL A 7 -0.66 -2.53 -1.81
CA VAL A 7 -0.40 -3.10 -0.48
C VAL A 7 -1.40 -2.50 0.51
N ASN A 8 -2.11 -3.35 1.25
CA ASN A 8 -3.00 -2.93 2.34
C ASN A 8 -2.99 -3.95 3.49
N GLY A 9 -3.54 -3.60 4.66
CA GLY A 9 -3.67 -4.53 5.79
C GLY A 9 -4.91 -5.44 5.71
N HIS A 10 -5.98 -4.98 5.07
CA HIS A 10 -7.28 -5.64 5.06
C HIS A 10 -8.01 -5.48 3.72
N LEU A 11 -9.09 -6.24 3.56
CA LEU A 11 -10.08 -6.18 2.47
C LEU A 11 -11.51 -6.34 3.03
N VAL A 12 -11.75 -5.80 4.22
CA VAL A 12 -13.08 -5.65 4.84
C VAL A 12 -13.88 -4.53 4.16
N ILE A 13 -15.11 -4.29 4.60
CA ILE A 13 -15.90 -3.13 4.14
C ILE A 13 -15.34 -1.88 4.84
N GLY A 14 -14.72 -0.99 4.07
CA GLY A 14 -14.09 0.23 4.58
C GLY A 14 -13.67 1.17 3.45
N GLY A 15 -13.37 2.43 3.78
CA GLY A 15 -13.01 3.46 2.80
C GLY A 15 -11.68 3.19 2.09
N ALA A 16 -10.66 2.80 2.85
CA ALA A 16 -9.34 2.43 2.30
C ALA A 16 -9.43 1.17 1.42
N GLU A 17 -10.23 0.19 1.83
CA GLU A 17 -10.45 -1.06 1.08
C GLU A 17 -11.24 -0.82 -0.21
N LYS A 18 -12.23 0.09 -0.17
CA LYS A 18 -12.93 0.57 -1.37
C LYS A 18 -11.95 1.24 -2.33
N LEU A 19 -11.00 2.05 -1.84
CA LEU A 19 -9.95 2.63 -2.68
C LEU A 19 -9.06 1.56 -3.32
N VAL A 20 -8.63 0.53 -2.58
CA VAL A 20 -7.86 -0.61 -3.13
C VAL A 20 -8.63 -1.25 -4.29
N TYR A 21 -9.94 -1.47 -4.11
CA TYR A 21 -10.81 -2.00 -5.15
C TYR A 21 -10.84 -1.10 -6.39
N GLU A 22 -11.07 0.19 -6.22
CA GLU A 22 -11.16 1.12 -7.34
C GLU A 22 -9.85 1.30 -8.08
N LEU A 23 -8.72 1.40 -7.38
CA LEU A 23 -7.39 1.47 -7.98
C LEU A 23 -7.09 0.22 -8.81
N ALA A 24 -7.42 -0.96 -8.30
CA ALA A 24 -7.20 -2.21 -9.02
C ALA A 24 -8.11 -2.32 -10.27
N VAL A 25 -9.38 -1.94 -10.16
CA VAL A 25 -10.31 -1.94 -11.29
C VAL A 25 -9.91 -0.90 -12.34
N PHE A 26 -9.52 0.31 -11.93
CA PHE A 26 -9.03 1.35 -12.81
C PHE A 26 -7.77 0.89 -13.55
N ALA A 27 -6.80 0.30 -12.84
CA ALA A 27 -5.59 -0.26 -13.44
C ALA A 27 -5.93 -1.30 -14.52
N GLN A 28 -6.83 -2.25 -14.20
CA GLN A 28 -7.25 -3.28 -15.14
C GLN A 28 -7.93 -2.68 -16.39
N LYS A 29 -8.81 -1.69 -16.23
CA LYS A 29 -9.44 -0.96 -17.35
C LYS A 29 -8.43 -0.26 -18.26
N ASN A 30 -7.27 0.12 -17.70
CA ASN A 30 -6.19 0.82 -18.41
C ASN A 30 -5.03 -0.12 -18.82
N ASN A 31 -5.28 -1.42 -18.98
CA ASN A 31 -4.27 -2.42 -19.39
C ASN A 31 -3.04 -2.52 -18.46
N ILE A 32 -3.23 -2.18 -17.19
CA ILE A 32 -2.25 -2.37 -16.11
C ILE A 32 -2.71 -3.57 -15.28
N ALA A 33 -1.82 -4.51 -15.01
CA ALA A 33 -2.14 -5.71 -14.23
C ALA A 33 -1.87 -5.48 -12.73
N PRO A 34 -2.91 -5.29 -11.89
CA PRO A 34 -2.72 -5.13 -10.46
C PRO A 34 -2.49 -6.48 -9.76
N THR A 35 -1.61 -6.47 -8.78
CA THR A 35 -1.57 -7.48 -7.71
C THR A 35 -1.88 -6.80 -6.39
N VAL A 36 -2.82 -7.34 -5.63
CA VAL A 36 -3.15 -6.85 -4.28
C VAL A 36 -2.43 -7.72 -3.26
N LEU A 37 -1.56 -7.11 -2.45
CA LEU A 37 -0.84 -7.73 -1.36
C LEU A 37 -1.47 -7.30 -0.04
N ILE A 38 -2.03 -8.25 0.68
CA ILE A 38 -2.55 -8.05 2.03
C ILE A 38 -1.54 -8.56 3.05
N ILE A 39 -1.04 -7.63 3.88
CA ILE A 39 0.00 -7.89 4.86
C ILE A 39 -0.59 -8.33 6.19
N ASP A 40 0.06 -9.30 6.82
CA ASP A 40 -0.25 -9.81 8.17
C ASP A 40 -1.62 -10.45 8.38
N ASN A 41 -2.42 -10.60 7.32
CA ASN A 41 -3.75 -11.19 7.37
C ASN A 41 -3.93 -12.31 6.33
N TYR A 42 -4.15 -13.53 6.81
CA TYR A 42 -4.36 -14.74 5.99
C TYR A 42 -5.82 -15.12 5.80
N ILE A 43 -6.74 -14.43 6.47
CA ILE A 43 -8.17 -14.73 6.44
C ILE A 43 -8.76 -14.15 5.15
N ARG A 44 -9.71 -14.87 4.56
CA ARG A 44 -10.49 -14.37 3.42
C ARG A 44 -11.49 -13.32 3.91
N GLU A 45 -11.55 -12.19 3.24
CA GLU A 45 -12.37 -11.03 3.58
C GLU A 45 -13.34 -10.68 2.44
N TYR A 46 -14.06 -9.57 2.62
CA TYR A 46 -15.18 -9.16 1.77
C TYR A 46 -14.80 -8.99 0.30
N TYR A 47 -13.70 -8.29 -0.01
CA TYR A 47 -13.31 -8.03 -1.41
C TYR A 47 -12.59 -9.20 -2.11
N ASP A 48 -12.15 -10.26 -1.41
CA ASP A 48 -11.49 -11.41 -2.06
C ASP A 48 -12.33 -12.09 -3.16
N PRO A 49 -13.61 -12.48 -2.94
CA PRO A 49 -14.44 -13.03 -4.02
C PRO A 49 -14.57 -12.08 -5.21
N ILE A 50 -14.67 -10.77 -4.95
CA ILE A 50 -14.85 -9.75 -5.98
C ILE A 50 -13.60 -9.66 -6.85
N PHE A 51 -12.41 -9.59 -6.24
CA PHE A 51 -11.15 -9.62 -6.99
C PHE A 51 -10.96 -10.93 -7.77
N LYS A 52 -11.35 -12.07 -7.18
CA LYS A 52 -11.29 -13.36 -7.86
C LYS A 52 -12.14 -13.38 -9.14
N GLN A 53 -13.38 -12.88 -9.09
CA GLN A 53 -14.26 -12.77 -10.26
C GLN A 53 -13.65 -11.89 -11.35
N LYS A 54 -12.98 -10.80 -10.97
CA LYS A 54 -12.27 -9.89 -11.89
C LYS A 54 -10.91 -10.40 -12.35
N LYS A 55 -10.49 -11.60 -11.92
CA LYS A 55 -9.17 -12.19 -12.19
C LYS A 55 -8.01 -11.33 -11.69
N ILE A 56 -8.25 -10.55 -10.64
CA ILE A 56 -7.21 -9.76 -9.94
C ILE A 56 -6.56 -10.64 -8.89
N LYS A 57 -5.23 -10.71 -8.90
CA LYS A 57 -4.48 -11.57 -7.98
C LYS A 57 -4.43 -10.93 -6.59
N VAL A 58 -5.01 -11.60 -5.60
CA VAL A 58 -4.84 -11.26 -4.19
C VAL A 58 -3.83 -12.21 -3.55
N VAL A 59 -2.87 -11.65 -2.83
CA VAL A 59 -1.83 -12.37 -2.11
C VAL A 59 -1.88 -11.98 -0.64
N ARG A 60 -1.97 -12.97 0.22
CA ARG A 60 -2.03 -12.80 1.67
C ARG A 60 -0.78 -13.40 2.30
N THR A 61 0.05 -12.58 2.93
CA THR A 61 1.28 -13.04 3.60
C THR A 61 1.81 -12.03 4.62
N ARG A 62 2.84 -12.41 5.38
CA ARG A 62 3.60 -11.48 6.23
C ARG A 62 4.87 -11.09 5.51
N LEU A 63 5.34 -9.86 5.71
CA LEU A 63 6.67 -9.45 5.24
C LEU A 63 7.74 -9.69 6.32
N SER A 64 7.33 -9.73 7.58
CA SER A 64 8.19 -10.03 8.72
C SER A 64 8.42 -11.54 8.90
N THR A 65 9.54 -11.89 9.56
CA THR A 65 9.94 -13.27 9.83
C THR A 65 8.93 -13.99 10.72
N ILE A 66 8.45 -15.16 10.27
CA ILE A 66 7.61 -16.04 11.07
C ILE A 66 8.52 -16.83 12.03
N ARG A 67 8.50 -16.49 13.32
CA ARG A 67 9.34 -17.16 14.34
C ARG A 67 8.95 -18.63 14.61
N ASN A 68 7.72 -19.03 14.32
CA ASN A 68 7.20 -20.35 14.68
C ASN A 68 7.11 -21.29 13.48
N PHE A 69 7.79 -22.44 13.57
CA PHE A 69 7.84 -23.50 12.55
C PHE A 69 6.49 -24.20 12.26
N ARG A 70 5.41 -23.86 12.98
CA ARG A 70 4.09 -24.50 12.87
C ARG A 70 3.37 -24.25 11.54
N ALA A 71 3.90 -23.39 10.67
CA ALA A 71 3.30 -23.09 9.37
C ALA A 71 4.37 -22.89 8.27
N PRO A 72 5.07 -23.97 7.85
CA PRO A 72 6.21 -23.88 6.93
C PRO A 72 5.84 -23.27 5.57
N LEU A 73 4.68 -23.61 5.02
CA LEU A 73 4.20 -23.03 3.76
C LEU A 73 3.97 -21.50 3.86
N LYS A 74 3.45 -21.02 5.00
CA LYS A 74 3.27 -19.59 5.23
C LYS A 74 4.62 -18.88 5.39
N MET A 75 5.58 -19.54 6.02
CA MET A 75 6.95 -19.03 6.17
C MET A 75 7.67 -18.92 4.83
N LEU A 76 7.62 -19.98 4.01
CA LEU A 76 8.19 -19.95 2.66
C LEU A 76 7.55 -18.86 1.80
N ARG A 77 6.22 -18.71 1.87
CA ARG A 77 5.51 -17.64 1.16
C ARG A 77 5.96 -16.26 1.64
N SER A 78 6.09 -16.07 2.95
CA SER A 78 6.57 -14.82 3.55
C SER A 78 7.98 -14.50 3.09
N MET A 79 8.93 -15.44 3.25
CA MET A 79 10.30 -15.29 2.77
C MET A 79 10.35 -14.98 1.27
N TYR A 80 9.60 -15.72 0.46
CA TYR A 80 9.51 -15.49 -0.97
C TYR A 80 9.07 -14.05 -1.29
N TRP A 81 8.01 -13.56 -0.63
CA TRP A 81 7.53 -12.20 -0.86
C TRP A 81 8.48 -11.14 -0.34
N SER A 82 9.08 -11.32 0.83
CA SER A 82 10.08 -10.38 1.36
C SER A 82 11.31 -10.29 0.44
N LEU A 83 11.81 -11.42 -0.06
CA LEU A 83 12.91 -11.45 -1.03
C LEU A 83 12.48 -10.84 -2.38
N ARG A 84 11.29 -11.20 -2.87
CA ARG A 84 10.73 -10.65 -4.11
C ARG A 84 10.63 -9.13 -4.07
N LEU A 85 10.16 -8.56 -2.96
CA LEU A 85 10.01 -7.12 -2.81
C LEU A 85 11.35 -6.41 -2.55
N LYS A 86 12.28 -7.05 -1.84
CA LYS A 86 13.58 -6.47 -1.53
C LYS A 86 14.53 -6.45 -2.72
N TYR A 87 14.50 -7.47 -3.58
CA TYR A 87 15.47 -7.64 -4.67
C TYR A 87 14.88 -7.51 -6.07
N PHE A 88 13.58 -7.76 -6.24
CA PHE A 88 12.96 -7.86 -7.57
C PHE A 88 11.77 -6.92 -7.77
N ALA A 89 11.45 -6.05 -6.81
CA ALA A 89 10.31 -5.15 -6.96
C ALA A 89 10.43 -4.28 -8.22
N ASN A 90 11.58 -3.62 -8.43
CA ASN A 90 11.82 -2.72 -9.57
C ASN A 90 11.74 -3.41 -10.94
N SER A 91 12.05 -4.70 -11.02
CA SER A 91 12.00 -5.44 -12.29
C SER A 91 10.63 -6.07 -12.56
N VAL A 92 9.78 -6.16 -11.53
CA VAL A 92 8.48 -6.84 -11.60
C VAL A 92 7.31 -5.88 -11.70
N TYR A 93 7.40 -4.74 -11.03
CA TYR A 93 6.33 -3.74 -10.94
C TYR A 93 6.84 -2.39 -11.47
N ASP A 94 5.95 -1.64 -12.11
CA ASP A 94 6.24 -0.27 -12.55
C ASP A 94 6.06 0.72 -11.39
N SER A 95 5.16 0.39 -10.45
CA SER A 95 4.90 1.16 -9.23
C SER A 95 4.36 0.28 -8.11
N ILE A 96 4.56 0.74 -6.89
CA ILE A 96 4.03 0.12 -5.68
C ILE A 96 3.23 1.14 -4.89
N HIS A 97 1.99 0.81 -4.57
CA HIS A 97 1.04 1.67 -3.86
C HIS A 97 0.78 1.07 -2.49
N VAL A 98 1.16 1.75 -1.41
CA VAL A 98 0.87 1.36 -0.03
C VAL A 98 -0.28 2.20 0.47
N ILE A 99 -1.40 1.57 0.80
CA ILE A 99 -2.62 2.26 1.21
C ILE A 99 -2.64 2.45 2.71
N GLY A 100 -2.73 3.71 3.16
CA GLY A 100 -2.70 4.08 4.57
C GLY A 100 -1.27 4.19 5.12
N LEU A 101 -0.95 5.32 5.76
CA LEU A 101 0.37 5.55 6.37
C LEU A 101 0.73 4.50 7.44
N HIS A 102 -0.27 3.94 8.12
CA HIS A 102 -0.07 2.86 9.09
C HIS A 102 0.51 1.57 8.45
N ASN A 103 0.29 1.33 7.17
CA ASN A 103 0.84 0.16 6.46
C ASN A 103 2.27 0.40 5.96
N ILE A 104 2.73 1.65 5.87
CA ILE A 104 4.11 1.98 5.48
C ILE A 104 5.08 1.37 6.49
N TYR A 105 4.80 1.50 7.78
CA TYR A 105 5.59 0.87 8.86
C TYR A 105 5.92 -0.60 8.58
N ARG A 106 4.91 -1.33 8.10
CA ARG A 106 4.98 -2.79 7.92
C ARG A 106 5.61 -3.18 6.58
N ALA A 107 5.81 -2.23 5.67
CA ALA A 107 6.14 -2.49 4.28
C ALA A 107 7.42 -1.78 3.79
N LYS A 108 7.71 -0.56 4.26
CA LYS A 108 8.79 0.32 3.77
C LYS A 108 10.14 -0.41 3.68
N ASP A 109 10.54 -1.08 4.75
CA ASP A 109 11.86 -1.71 4.85
C ASP A 109 11.99 -3.00 4.02
N PHE A 110 10.86 -3.56 3.58
CA PHE A 110 10.81 -4.76 2.75
C PHE A 110 10.68 -4.44 1.26
N ILE A 111 10.31 -3.21 0.91
CA ILE A 111 10.02 -2.79 -0.46
C ILE A 111 11.12 -1.86 -0.95
N ASN A 112 12.04 -2.41 -1.74
CA ASN A 112 13.05 -1.62 -2.43
C ASN A 112 12.57 -1.31 -3.86
N HIS A 113 12.02 -0.11 -4.04
CA HIS A 113 11.44 0.31 -5.31
C HIS A 113 11.65 1.82 -5.53
N SER A 114 11.95 2.22 -6.77
CA SER A 114 12.21 3.63 -7.12
C SER A 114 10.93 4.47 -7.33
N ASN A 115 9.78 3.82 -7.44
CA ASN A 115 8.50 4.46 -7.69
C ASN A 115 7.44 3.95 -6.71
N ARG A 116 7.39 4.53 -5.51
CA ARG A 116 6.48 4.14 -4.43
C ARG A 116 5.48 5.25 -4.16
N PHE A 117 4.22 4.87 -3.98
CA PHE A 117 3.12 5.76 -3.64
C PHE A 117 2.60 5.39 -2.26
N TYR A 118 2.66 6.33 -1.35
CA TYR A 118 2.21 6.20 0.03
C TYR A 118 0.94 7.00 0.20
N TRP A 119 -0.18 6.30 0.36
CA TRP A 119 -1.49 6.97 0.40
C TRP A 119 -1.85 7.31 1.83
N HIS A 120 -2.04 8.60 2.09
CA HIS A 120 -2.69 9.07 3.29
C HIS A 120 -4.20 9.15 3.02
N VAL A 121 -4.96 8.25 3.64
CA VAL A 121 -6.40 8.03 3.35
C VAL A 121 -7.29 8.21 4.56
N THR A 122 -6.74 8.69 5.68
CA THR A 122 -7.43 8.85 6.97
C THR A 122 -7.34 10.31 7.38
N ASN A 123 -8.47 10.95 7.71
CA ASN A 123 -8.46 12.31 8.29
C ASN A 123 -8.20 12.24 9.80
N ALA A 124 -7.67 13.32 10.40
CA ALA A 124 -7.36 13.42 11.83
C ALA A 124 -8.51 13.04 12.78
N ALA A 125 -9.77 13.27 12.38
CA ALA A 125 -10.94 12.87 13.15
C ALA A 125 -10.97 11.36 13.49
N GLN A 126 -10.15 10.55 12.81
CA GLN A 126 -10.05 9.10 12.98
C GLN A 126 -8.73 8.62 13.63
N GLY A 127 -7.80 9.51 14.04
CA GLY A 127 -6.58 9.10 14.76
C GLY A 127 -5.49 10.17 14.92
N ALA A 128 -4.60 9.97 15.89
CA ALA A 128 -3.46 10.86 16.16
C ALA A 128 -2.29 10.59 15.19
N TYR A 129 -1.76 11.65 14.57
CA TYR A 129 -0.52 11.62 13.80
C TYR A 129 0.66 11.34 14.72
N ASN A 130 1.32 10.21 14.54
CA ASN A 130 2.57 9.83 15.20
C ASN A 130 3.38 8.92 14.26
N TYR A 131 3.35 9.19 12.96
CA TYR A 131 4.19 8.48 11.99
C TYR A 131 5.64 8.96 12.10
N PRO A 132 6.64 8.07 12.01
CA PRO A 132 8.04 8.46 11.94
C PRO A 132 8.32 9.37 10.75
N GLU A 133 9.07 10.45 10.96
CA GLU A 133 9.51 11.38 9.90
C GLU A 133 10.23 10.68 8.75
N SER A 134 10.89 9.56 9.05
CA SER A 134 11.53 8.74 8.03
C SER A 134 10.56 8.32 6.93
N TYR A 135 9.24 8.28 7.12
CA TYR A 135 8.32 7.93 6.03
C TYR A 135 8.33 8.95 4.89
N PHE A 136 8.81 10.17 5.15
CA PHE A 136 8.81 11.28 4.23
C PHE A 136 10.21 11.66 3.74
N ASP A 137 11.24 10.92 4.15
CA ASP A 137 12.65 11.26 3.93
C ASP A 137 13.20 10.94 2.52
N ASN A 138 12.45 10.17 1.72
CA ASN A 138 12.93 9.66 0.45
C ASN A 138 12.34 10.43 -0.74
N PRO A 139 13.16 11.11 -1.57
CA PRO A 139 12.69 11.92 -2.70
C PRO A 139 12.09 11.13 -3.87
N ASN A 140 12.31 9.82 -3.91
CA ASN A 140 11.72 8.93 -4.91
C ASN A 140 10.32 8.45 -4.51
N ASP A 141 9.94 8.64 -3.25
CA ASP A 141 8.60 8.30 -2.79
C ASP A 141 7.63 9.43 -3.13
N THR A 142 6.36 9.06 -3.33
CA THR A 142 5.25 9.99 -3.54
C THR A 142 4.24 9.80 -2.42
N LEU A 143 4.06 10.82 -1.59
CA LEU A 143 2.97 10.91 -0.65
C LEU A 143 1.71 11.40 -1.39
N VAL A 144 0.67 10.59 -1.36
CA VAL A 144 -0.63 10.90 -1.96
C VAL A 144 -1.59 11.29 -0.86
N CYS A 145 -2.01 12.56 -0.85
CA CYS A 145 -3.05 13.07 0.05
C CYS A 145 -4.37 13.15 -0.71
N ILE A 146 -5.49 12.84 -0.06
CA ILE A 146 -6.79 12.77 -0.75
C ILE A 146 -7.53 14.10 -0.83
N ASN A 147 -7.07 15.12 -0.12
CA ASN A 147 -7.59 16.47 -0.15
C ASN A 147 -6.55 17.44 0.44
N GLN A 148 -6.76 18.74 0.21
CA GLN A 148 -5.90 19.81 0.72
C GLN A 148 -5.86 19.84 2.25
N TYR A 149 -6.96 19.47 2.91
CA TYR A 149 -7.08 19.48 4.35
C TYR A 149 -6.01 18.58 5.01
N GLN A 150 -5.83 17.37 4.48
CA GLN A 150 -4.80 16.44 4.94
C GLN A 150 -3.37 16.93 4.73
N GLU A 151 -3.11 17.57 3.60
CA GLU A 151 -1.79 18.14 3.33
C GLU A 151 -1.46 19.23 4.36
N ASN A 152 -2.42 20.12 4.61
CA ASN A 152 -2.29 21.17 5.60
C ASN A 152 -2.14 20.62 7.03
N GLU A 153 -2.81 19.52 7.37
CA GLU A 153 -2.67 18.85 8.67
C GLU A 153 -1.27 18.27 8.86
N LEU A 154 -0.73 17.61 7.83
CA LEU A 154 0.63 17.07 7.86
C LEU A 154 1.68 18.18 7.99
N ASP A 155 1.51 19.29 7.26
CA ASP A 155 2.39 20.45 7.33
C ASP A 155 2.34 21.12 8.72
N SER A 156 1.15 21.23 9.30
CA SER A 156 0.97 21.79 10.64
C SER A 156 1.58 20.92 11.74
N HIS A 157 1.57 19.60 11.56
CA HIS A 157 2.04 18.65 12.57
C HIS A 157 3.56 18.41 12.52
N TYR A 158 4.13 18.23 11.33
CA TYR A 158 5.54 17.88 11.14
C TYR A 158 6.41 19.07 10.74
N GLY A 159 5.82 20.14 10.21
CA GLY A 159 6.55 21.21 9.54
C GLY A 159 6.97 20.82 8.11
N ASN A 160 7.09 21.83 7.25
CA ASN A 160 7.36 21.62 5.82
C ASN A 160 8.74 20.99 5.53
N ASP A 161 9.73 21.24 6.39
CA ASP A 161 11.12 20.83 6.16
C ASP A 161 11.34 19.30 6.29
N VAL A 162 10.37 18.59 6.88
CA VAL A 162 10.41 17.12 7.04
C VAL A 162 10.13 16.39 5.72
N PHE A 163 9.35 16.98 4.82
CA PHE A 163 8.88 16.32 3.61
C PHE A 163 9.90 16.43 2.46
N LYS A 164 10.71 15.38 2.28
CA LYS A 164 11.63 15.25 1.13
C LYS A 164 11.00 14.50 -0.04
N CYS A 165 9.97 13.70 0.22
CA CYS A 165 9.20 12.99 -0.79
C CYS A 165 8.32 13.93 -1.63
N LYS A 166 7.94 13.49 -2.84
CA LYS A 166 6.99 14.23 -3.68
C LYS A 166 5.60 14.18 -3.04
N ARG A 167 4.86 15.28 -3.07
CA ARG A 167 3.47 15.33 -2.58
C ARG A 167 2.52 15.55 -3.75
N VAL A 168 1.43 14.80 -3.77
CA VAL A 168 0.38 14.93 -4.78
C VAL A 168 -1.00 14.84 -4.13
N LEU A 169 -1.92 15.64 -4.66
CA LEU A 169 -3.32 15.60 -4.28
C LEU A 169 -4.08 14.69 -5.25
N PHE A 170 -4.85 13.75 -4.72
CA PHE A 170 -5.66 12.84 -5.52
C PHE A 170 -6.98 12.51 -4.82
N PRO A 171 -8.14 12.94 -5.35
CA PRO A 171 -9.42 12.72 -4.68
C PRO A 171 -9.69 11.23 -4.47
N LEU A 172 -10.24 10.90 -3.29
CA LEU A 172 -10.69 9.55 -2.99
C LEU A 172 -11.98 9.31 -3.80
N PHE A 173 -11.95 8.26 -4.61
CA PHE A 173 -12.98 7.84 -5.57
C PHE A 173 -12.84 8.41 -6.98
N LEU A 174 -12.72 7.50 -7.95
CA LEU A 174 -12.51 7.81 -9.37
C LEU A 174 -13.80 7.83 -10.19
N ASN A 175 -14.90 7.34 -9.61
CA ASN A 175 -16.22 7.38 -10.23
C ASN A 175 -17.21 7.82 -9.14
N ASP A 176 -17.79 9.00 -9.32
CA ASP A 176 -19.07 9.35 -8.71
C ASP A 176 -20.21 8.72 -9.54
#